data_AF-A0A7V9RGV1-F1
#
_entry.id   AF-A0A7V9RGV1-F1
#
_cell.length_a   1.000
_cell.length_b   1.000
_cell.length_c   1.000
_cell.angle_alpha   90.00
_cell.angle_beta   90.00
_cell.angle_gamma   90.00
#
_symmetry.space_group_name_H-M   'P 1'
#
loop_
_entity.id
_entity.type
_entity.pdbx_description
1 polymer ?
#
loop_
_entity_poly.entity_id
_entity_poly.type
_entity_poly.pdbx_seq_one_letter_code
_entity_poly.pdbx_strand_id
1 'polypeptide(L)'
;MSRLPEVTVAAESKASGNAFLRYVGRIREFERVDWIVYLGWVGMMLGLVLSTGFFLLAGRAVGVAWPAEAWLVPGGAAVFAISIAIDTIGHRTVYKEVLKGGEQLVHHITILCGVGSVVLLCAAYSAPWCAIPAMVLTILSFIYSLIDEAFHWRRYVRSKADPVEMWSHVGILIGHGVMMLGWWRLYQLDYPGVEQTLARAF
;
A
#
# COMPACT_ATOMS: atom_id res chain seq x y z
N MET A 1 8.54 -11.20 37.60
CA MET A 1 8.24 -11.55 36.20
C MET A 1 6.81 -12.06 36.12
N SER A 2 5.85 -11.17 35.88
CA SER A 2 4.45 -11.54 35.69
C SER A 2 4.29 -12.16 34.31
N ARG A 3 3.75 -13.38 34.25
CA ARG A 3 3.34 -14.01 32.99
C ARG A 3 2.14 -13.22 32.46
N LEU A 4 2.29 -12.63 31.28
CA LEU A 4 1.15 -12.10 30.53
C LEU A 4 0.19 -13.27 30.22
N PRO A 5 -1.13 -13.04 30.26
CA PRO A 5 -2.09 -14.10 29.98
C PRO A 5 -1.91 -14.61 28.56
N GLU A 6 -1.70 -15.93 28.44
CA GLU A 6 -1.79 -16.67 27.18
C GLU A 6 -3.21 -16.50 26.63
N VAL A 7 -3.37 -15.63 25.64
CA VAL A 7 -4.58 -15.58 24.82
C VAL A 7 -4.60 -16.87 24.00
N THR A 8 -5.32 -17.85 24.50
CA THR A 8 -5.53 -19.13 23.84
C THR A 8 -6.54 -18.94 22.70
N VAL A 9 -6.05 -18.53 21.53
CA VAL A 9 -6.79 -18.50 20.25
C VAL A 9 -7.28 -19.91 19.83
N ALA A 10 -6.82 -20.96 20.52
CA ALA A 10 -7.10 -22.35 20.20
C ALA A 10 -8.57 -22.80 20.39
N ALA A 11 -9.44 -22.00 21.02
CA ALA A 11 -10.83 -22.38 21.28
C ALA A 11 -11.84 -21.97 20.19
N GLU A 12 -11.49 -21.08 19.25
CA GLU A 12 -12.43 -20.55 18.23
C GLU A 12 -12.38 -21.28 16.88
N SER A 13 -11.79 -22.47 16.81
CA SER A 13 -11.70 -23.27 15.58
C SER A 13 -13.00 -24.02 15.22
N LYS A 14 -14.09 -23.84 15.99
CA LYS A 14 -15.39 -24.51 15.79
C LYS A 14 -16.54 -23.61 15.33
N ALA A 15 -16.25 -22.44 14.75
CA ALA A 15 -17.24 -21.70 13.97
C ALA A 15 -16.95 -21.90 12.48
N SER A 16 -17.81 -22.66 11.78
CA SER A 16 -17.73 -22.95 10.34
C SER A 16 -18.06 -21.71 9.48
N GLY A 17 -17.31 -20.63 9.67
CA GLY A 17 -17.36 -19.42 8.84
C GLY A 17 -16.02 -19.23 8.16
N ASN A 18 -16.05 -18.87 6.87
CA ASN A 18 -14.86 -18.52 6.09
C ASN A 18 -14.00 -17.52 6.90
N ALA A 19 -12.73 -17.87 7.18
CA ALA A 19 -11.83 -17.06 8.00
C ALA A 19 -11.72 -15.62 7.49
N PHE A 20 -11.73 -15.45 6.17
CA PHE A 20 -11.78 -14.15 5.51
C PHE A 20 -13.03 -13.34 5.89
N LEU A 21 -14.22 -13.96 5.86
CA LEU A 21 -15.47 -13.27 6.21
C LEU A 21 -15.51 -12.88 7.68
N ARG A 22 -14.94 -13.70 8.57
CA ARG A 22 -14.79 -13.35 9.99
C ARG A 22 -13.85 -12.17 10.16
N TYR A 23 -12.69 -12.21 9.51
CA TYR A 23 -11.69 -11.14 9.57
C TYR A 23 -12.25 -9.81 9.07
N VAL A 24 -12.84 -9.78 7.86
CA VAL A 24 -13.46 -8.58 7.30
C VAL A 24 -14.68 -8.14 8.12
N GLY A 25 -15.43 -9.09 8.68
CA GLY A 25 -16.58 -8.82 9.55
C GLY A 25 -16.23 -8.01 10.81
N ARG A 26 -14.97 -8.06 11.27
CA ARG A 26 -14.47 -7.24 12.38
C ARG A 26 -14.54 -5.74 12.12
N ILE A 27 -14.75 -5.29 10.87
CA ILE A 27 -15.00 -3.87 10.58
C ILE A 27 -16.19 -3.30 11.39
N ARG A 28 -17.12 -4.16 11.84
CA ARG A 28 -18.24 -3.79 12.71
C ARG A 28 -17.81 -3.42 14.14
N GLU A 29 -16.59 -3.78 14.54
CA GLU A 29 -15.98 -3.43 15.83
C GLU A 29 -15.32 -2.04 15.80
N PHE A 30 -15.31 -1.35 14.66
CA PHE A 30 -14.70 -0.03 14.53
C PHE A 30 -15.41 1.01 15.39
N GLU A 31 -14.61 1.73 16.17
CA GLU A 31 -15.03 2.97 16.80
C GLU A 31 -14.92 4.14 15.81
N ARG A 32 -15.44 5.31 16.21
CA ARG A 32 -15.39 6.52 15.37
C ARG A 32 -13.97 6.88 14.91
N VAL A 33 -12.98 6.72 15.80
CA VAL A 33 -11.57 6.99 15.47
C VAL A 33 -11.04 5.98 14.45
N ASP A 34 -11.44 4.71 14.57
CA ASP A 34 -11.06 3.66 13.62
C ASP A 34 -11.60 3.98 12.21
N TRP A 35 -12.86 4.43 12.12
CA TRP A 35 -13.46 4.87 10.86
C TRP A 35 -12.76 6.07 10.23
N ILE A 36 -12.39 7.08 11.02
CA ILE A 36 -11.67 8.26 10.51
C ILE A 36 -10.33 7.83 9.91
N VAL A 37 -9.57 7.00 10.62
CA VAL A 37 -8.27 6.50 10.16
C VAL A 37 -8.45 5.62 8.91
N TYR A 38 -9.42 4.72 8.92
CA TYR A 38 -9.71 3.82 7.80
C TYR A 38 -10.08 4.59 6.53
N LEU A 39 -11.04 5.51 6.62
CA LEU A 39 -11.47 6.33 5.49
C LEU A 39 -10.36 7.25 5.00
N GLY A 40 -9.54 7.79 5.91
CA GLY A 40 -8.38 8.59 5.55
C GLY A 40 -7.38 7.81 4.70
N TRP A 41 -6.92 6.65 5.19
CA TRP A 41 -5.91 5.85 4.49
C TRP A 41 -6.45 5.18 3.23
N VAL A 42 -7.58 4.46 3.34
CA VAL A 42 -8.18 3.77 2.19
C VAL A 42 -8.65 4.78 1.15
N GLY A 43 -9.26 5.89 1.57
CA GLY A 43 -9.67 6.96 0.68
C GLY A 43 -8.49 7.60 -0.05
N MET A 44 -7.36 7.84 0.64
CA MET A 44 -6.15 8.35 0.01
C MET A 44 -5.61 7.38 -1.05
N MET A 45 -5.57 6.07 -0.76
CA MET A 45 -5.09 5.09 -1.74
C MET A 45 -6.03 4.92 -2.93
N LEU A 46 -7.35 4.94 -2.70
CA LEU A 46 -8.32 5.01 -3.79
C LEU A 46 -8.16 6.29 -4.60
N GLY A 47 -7.85 7.42 -3.96
CA GLY A 47 -7.50 8.67 -4.63
C GLY A 47 -6.31 8.51 -5.57
N LEU A 48 -5.26 7.79 -5.16
CA LEU A 48 -4.11 7.48 -6.02
C LEU A 48 -4.52 6.61 -7.23
N VAL A 49 -5.30 5.56 -7.01
CA VAL A 49 -5.80 4.68 -8.08
C VAL A 49 -6.63 5.46 -9.09
N LEU A 50 -7.59 6.24 -8.58
CA LEU A 50 -8.52 6.99 -9.42
C LEU A 50 -7.80 8.12 -10.16
N SER A 51 -6.91 8.88 -9.51
CA SER A 51 -6.19 9.98 -10.17
C SER A 51 -5.25 9.48 -11.26
N THR A 52 -4.42 8.47 -10.98
CA THR A 52 -3.51 7.90 -11.98
C THR A 52 -4.26 7.18 -13.09
N GLY A 53 -5.29 6.41 -12.77
CA GLY A 53 -6.14 5.74 -13.77
C GLY A 53 -6.91 6.73 -14.63
N PHE A 54 -7.52 7.75 -14.03
CA PHE A 54 -8.24 8.80 -14.74
C PHE A 54 -7.31 9.57 -15.69
N PHE A 55 -6.10 9.92 -15.26
CA PHE A 55 -5.14 10.61 -16.12
C PHE A 55 -4.79 9.79 -17.39
N LEU A 56 -4.52 8.49 -17.24
CA LEU A 56 -4.25 7.62 -18.38
C LEU A 56 -5.49 7.45 -19.28
N LEU A 57 -6.67 7.28 -18.69
CA LEU A 57 -7.92 7.15 -19.45
C LEU A 57 -8.26 8.43 -20.21
N ALA A 58 -8.06 9.61 -19.61
CA ALA A 58 -8.24 10.91 -20.25
C ALA A 58 -7.28 11.08 -21.44
N GLY A 59 -6.00 10.76 -21.27
CA GLY A 59 -5.03 10.75 -22.36
C GLY A 59 -5.45 9.80 -23.49
N ARG A 60 -5.89 8.58 -23.15
CA ARG A 60 -6.37 7.61 -24.13
C ARG A 60 -7.58 8.12 -24.90
N ALA A 61 -8.50 8.83 -24.25
CA ALA A 61 -9.69 9.41 -24.89
C ALA A 61 -9.34 10.47 -25.93
N VAL A 62 -8.18 11.14 -25.82
CA VAL A 62 -7.67 12.14 -26.79
C VAL A 62 -6.58 11.58 -27.71
N GLY A 63 -6.48 10.25 -27.81
CA GLY A 63 -5.62 9.55 -28.77
C GLY A 63 -4.17 9.36 -28.32
N VAL A 64 -3.85 9.51 -27.04
CA VAL A 64 -2.52 9.18 -26.50
C VAL A 64 -2.32 7.66 -26.51
N ALA A 65 -1.24 7.21 -27.14
CA ALA A 65 -0.83 5.81 -27.14
C ALA A 65 0.10 5.53 -25.95
N TRP A 66 -0.49 5.22 -24.79
CA TRP A 66 0.28 4.87 -23.60
C TRP A 66 1.02 3.55 -23.76
N PRO A 67 2.29 3.44 -23.32
CA PRO A 67 2.94 2.15 -23.16
C PRO A 67 2.20 1.31 -22.12
N ALA A 68 2.26 -0.02 -22.25
CA ALA A 68 1.58 -0.93 -21.33
C ALA A 68 2.03 -0.73 -19.88
N GLU A 69 3.29 -0.39 -19.68
CA GLU A 69 3.91 -0.13 -18.38
C GLU A 69 3.27 1.04 -17.63
N ALA A 70 2.65 2.01 -18.33
CA ALA A 70 1.94 3.11 -17.70
C ALA A 70 0.80 2.60 -16.79
N TRP A 71 0.11 1.54 -17.23
CA TRP A 71 -1.01 0.95 -16.51
C TRP A 71 -0.60 0.16 -15.26
N LEU A 72 0.69 -0.15 -15.11
CA LEU A 72 1.21 -0.78 -13.89
C LEU A 72 1.10 0.16 -12.69
N VAL A 73 1.11 1.48 -12.89
CA VAL A 73 0.95 2.45 -11.81
C VAL A 73 -0.45 2.32 -11.16
N PRO A 74 -1.57 2.59 -11.85
CA PRO A 74 -2.90 2.42 -11.25
C PRO A 74 -3.22 0.96 -10.93
N GLY A 75 -2.69 -0.01 -11.69
CA GLY A 75 -2.89 -1.43 -11.43
C GLY A 75 -2.23 -1.89 -10.12
N GLY A 76 -0.96 -1.55 -9.92
CA GLY A 76 -0.23 -1.81 -8.67
C GLY A 76 -0.86 -1.07 -7.49
N ALA A 77 -1.24 0.20 -7.69
CA ALA A 77 -1.95 0.98 -6.69
C ALA A 77 -3.29 0.35 -6.29
N ALA A 78 -4.03 -0.26 -7.22
CA ALA A 78 -5.31 -0.90 -6.93
C ALA A 78 -5.13 -2.16 -6.09
N VAL A 79 -4.15 -3.01 -6.43
CA VAL A 79 -3.77 -4.17 -5.61
C VAL A 79 -3.37 -3.71 -4.21
N PHE A 80 -2.52 -2.68 -4.12
CA PHE A 80 -2.07 -2.10 -2.86
C PHE A 80 -3.23 -1.58 -2.01
N ALA A 81 -4.13 -0.80 -2.61
CA ALA A 81 -5.27 -0.18 -1.93
C ALA A 81 -6.23 -1.23 -1.35
N ILE A 82 -6.54 -2.27 -2.13
CA ILE A 82 -7.40 -3.38 -1.67
C ILE A 82 -6.73 -4.12 -0.51
N SER A 83 -5.44 -4.42 -0.62
CA SER A 83 -4.72 -5.13 0.42
C SER A 83 -4.60 -4.32 1.71
N ILE A 84 -4.26 -3.04 1.64
CA ILE A 84 -4.27 -2.14 2.81
C ILE A 84 -5.67 -2.03 3.42
N ALA A 85 -6.72 -1.96 2.59
CA ALA A 85 -8.09 -1.87 3.09
C ALA A 85 -8.50 -3.11 3.90
N ILE A 86 -7.95 -4.29 3.57
CA ILE A 86 -8.14 -5.51 4.35
C ILE A 86 -7.26 -5.46 5.60
N ASP A 87 -5.96 -5.26 5.45
CA ASP A 87 -4.98 -5.23 6.54
C ASP A 87 -5.35 -4.24 7.66
N THR A 88 -5.82 -3.05 7.27
CA THR A 88 -6.23 -2.00 8.21
C THR A 88 -7.36 -2.48 9.14
N ILE A 89 -8.20 -3.42 8.70
CA ILE A 89 -9.24 -4.00 9.58
C ILE A 89 -8.59 -4.70 10.78
N GLY A 90 -7.55 -5.52 10.55
CA GLY A 90 -6.80 -6.17 11.63
C GLY A 90 -6.07 -5.17 12.52
N HIS A 91 -5.43 -4.17 11.93
CA HIS A 91 -4.72 -3.10 12.65
C HIS A 91 -5.64 -2.29 13.56
N ARG A 92 -6.90 -2.10 13.16
CA ARG A 92 -7.92 -1.38 13.93
C ARG A 92 -8.80 -2.28 14.77
N THR A 93 -8.49 -3.57 14.92
CA THR A 93 -9.25 -4.47 15.79
C THR A 93 -8.31 -5.35 16.63
N VAL A 94 -7.68 -6.34 16.02
CA VAL A 94 -6.91 -7.39 16.71
C VAL A 94 -5.51 -6.92 17.12
N TYR A 95 -4.88 -6.05 16.35
CA TYR A 95 -3.45 -5.77 16.48
C TYR A 95 -3.11 -4.40 17.07
N LYS A 96 -4.10 -3.65 17.58
CA LYS A 96 -3.93 -2.28 18.12
C LYS A 96 -2.75 -2.14 19.08
N GLU A 97 -2.61 -3.06 20.02
CA GLU A 97 -1.57 -2.98 21.06
C GLU A 97 -0.19 -3.45 20.57
N VAL A 98 -0.15 -4.39 19.62
CA VAL A 98 1.12 -4.91 19.08
C VAL A 98 1.78 -3.87 18.17
N LEU A 99 0.99 -3.08 17.44
CA LEU A 99 1.46 -2.01 16.55
C LEU A 99 2.20 -0.87 17.27
N LYS A 100 1.96 -0.68 18.57
CA LYS A 100 2.69 0.30 19.38
C LYS A 100 4.18 -0.07 19.56
N GLY A 101 4.57 -1.30 19.18
CA GLY A 101 5.93 -1.84 19.30
C GLY A 101 6.95 -1.36 18.24
N GLY A 102 6.64 -0.33 17.45
CA GLY A 102 7.56 0.26 16.46
C GLY A 102 7.22 -0.02 15.00
N GLU A 103 6.34 -0.99 14.73
CA GLU A 103 5.80 -1.31 13.40
C GLU A 103 5.17 -0.07 12.73
N GLN A 104 4.43 0.73 13.51
CA GLN A 104 3.86 1.99 13.03
C GLN A 104 4.91 3.00 12.51
N LEU A 105 6.11 3.03 13.10
CA LEU A 105 7.19 3.91 12.62
C LEU A 105 7.73 3.42 11.28
N VAL A 106 7.91 2.10 11.12
CA VAL A 106 8.34 1.48 9.87
C VAL A 106 7.35 1.77 8.75
N HIS A 107 6.04 1.69 9.02
CA HIS A 107 5.01 2.10 8.07
C HIS A 107 5.18 3.55 7.63
N HIS A 108 5.28 4.50 8.58
CA HIS A 108 5.42 5.91 8.26
C HIS A 108 6.68 6.22 7.43
N ILE A 109 7.81 5.58 7.75
CA ILE A 109 9.05 5.74 6.97
C ILE A 109 8.87 5.19 5.56
N THR A 110 8.27 4.00 5.41
CA THR A 110 7.99 3.40 4.09
C THR A 110 7.13 4.32 3.24
N ILE A 111 6.08 4.89 3.82
CA ILE A 111 5.17 5.82 3.13
C ILE A 111 5.91 7.11 2.74
N LEU A 112 6.69 7.69 3.65
CA LEU A 112 7.49 8.88 3.36
C LEU A 112 8.46 8.63 2.20
N CYS A 113 9.15 7.50 2.21
CA CYS A 113 10.07 7.10 1.15
C CYS A 113 9.34 6.89 -0.18
N GLY A 114 8.21 6.17 -0.19
CA GLY A 114 7.44 5.91 -1.40
C GLY A 114 6.80 7.17 -2.01
N VAL A 115 6.13 8.00 -1.20
CA VAL A 115 5.54 9.25 -1.67
C VAL A 115 6.63 10.24 -2.09
N GLY A 116 7.67 10.39 -1.26
CA GLY A 116 8.79 11.29 -1.54
C GLY A 116 9.51 10.94 -2.84
N SER A 117 9.70 9.65 -3.14
CA SER A 117 10.34 9.25 -4.39
C SER A 117 9.48 9.56 -5.61
N VAL A 118 8.15 9.35 -5.56
CA VAL A 118 7.25 9.70 -6.68
C VAL A 118 7.23 11.22 -6.91
N VAL A 119 7.18 12.02 -5.84
CA VAL A 119 7.24 13.49 -5.96
C VAL A 119 8.55 13.93 -6.61
N LEU A 120 9.68 13.36 -6.20
CA LEU A 120 10.99 13.67 -6.78
C LEU A 120 11.11 13.16 -8.22
N LEU A 121 10.50 12.02 -8.56
CA LEU A 121 10.42 11.54 -9.94
C LEU A 121 9.65 12.51 -10.83
N CYS A 122 8.50 13.03 -10.37
CA CYS A 122 7.77 14.07 -11.10
C CYS A 122 8.62 15.33 -11.26
N ALA A 123 9.31 15.77 -10.20
CA ALA A 123 10.22 16.91 -10.26
C ALA A 123 11.41 16.67 -11.22
N ALA A 124 11.83 15.42 -11.38
CA ALA A 124 12.92 15.04 -12.28
C ALA A 124 12.63 15.33 -13.75
N TYR A 125 11.36 15.52 -14.13
CA TYR A 125 10.97 15.98 -15.46
C TYR A 125 11.58 17.34 -15.81
N SER A 126 11.65 18.27 -14.86
CA SER A 126 12.24 19.60 -15.06
C SER A 126 13.64 19.74 -14.45
N ALA A 127 13.98 18.89 -13.48
CA ALA A 127 15.23 18.93 -12.74
C ALA A 127 15.85 17.53 -12.65
N PRO A 128 16.61 17.08 -13.68
CA PRO A 128 17.08 15.69 -13.79
C PRO A 128 17.86 15.16 -12.57
N TRP A 129 18.52 16.05 -11.81
CA TRP A 129 19.22 15.67 -10.59
C TRP A 129 18.29 15.10 -9.50
N CYS A 130 16.99 15.40 -9.52
CA CYS A 130 15.99 14.84 -8.60
C CYS A 130 15.81 13.32 -8.76
N ALA A 131 16.20 12.74 -9.90
CA ALA A 131 16.07 11.30 -10.13
C ALA A 131 16.93 10.45 -9.19
N ILE A 132 18.11 10.95 -8.80
CA ILE A 132 19.01 10.24 -7.88
C ILE A 132 18.38 10.09 -6.48
N PRO A 133 17.98 11.18 -5.78
CA PRO A 133 17.32 11.04 -4.48
C PRO A 133 15.98 10.29 -4.60
N ALA A 134 15.26 10.41 -5.72
CA ALA A 134 14.07 9.60 -5.96
C ALA A 134 14.38 8.09 -5.98
N MET A 135 15.46 7.68 -6.65
CA MET A 135 15.93 6.29 -6.67
C MET A 135 16.29 5.81 -5.27
N VAL A 136 17.04 6.62 -4.51
CA VAL A 136 17.43 6.28 -3.12
C VAL A 136 16.20 6.07 -2.25
N LEU A 137 15.23 6.98 -2.30
CA LEU A 137 13.99 6.85 -1.55
C LEU A 137 13.16 5.65 -2.00
N THR A 138 13.15 5.31 -3.30
CA THR A 138 12.48 4.11 -3.82
C THR A 138 13.14 2.84 -3.25
N ILE A 139 14.47 2.75 -3.27
CA ILE A 139 15.19 1.60 -2.69
C ILE A 139 14.90 1.48 -1.19
N LEU A 140 14.90 2.61 -0.47
CA LEU A 140 14.57 2.63 0.95
C LEU A 140 13.13 2.18 1.21
N SER A 141 12.14 2.57 0.38
CA SER A 141 10.76 2.12 0.55
C SER A 141 10.66 0.59 0.43
N PHE A 142 11.39 -0.03 -0.49
CA PHE A 142 11.49 -1.49 -0.59
C PHE A 142 12.14 -2.12 0.65
N ILE A 143 13.27 -1.57 1.11
CA ILE A 143 13.96 -2.08 2.30
C ILE A 143 13.03 -2.04 3.52
N TYR A 144 12.36 -0.92 3.77
CA TYR A 144 11.44 -0.80 4.89
C TYR A 144 10.18 -1.66 4.72
N SER A 145 9.71 -1.90 3.50
CA SER A 145 8.63 -2.88 3.25
C SER A 145 9.04 -4.31 3.60
N LEU A 146 10.30 -4.70 3.35
CA LEU A 146 10.81 -6.02 3.73
C LEU A 146 11.02 -6.15 5.25
N ILE A 147 11.45 -5.06 5.90
CA ILE A 147 11.53 -5.01 7.36
C ILE A 147 10.15 -5.17 7.97
N ASP A 148 9.16 -4.47 7.41
CA ASP A 148 7.77 -4.58 7.80
C ASP A 148 7.27 -6.03 7.68
N GLU A 149 7.45 -6.64 6.51
CA GLU A 149 7.11 -8.04 6.25
C GLU A 149 7.72 -8.99 7.29
N ALA A 150 8.95 -8.73 7.73
CA ALA A 150 9.60 -9.53 8.78
C ALA A 150 8.89 -9.40 10.15
N PHE A 151 8.31 -8.25 10.50
CA PHE A 151 7.47 -8.10 11.70
C PHE A 151 6.20 -8.96 11.59
N HIS A 152 5.52 -8.93 10.44
CA HIS A 152 4.31 -9.73 10.20
C HIS A 152 4.60 -11.23 10.25
N TRP A 153 5.65 -11.71 9.57
CA TRP A 153 6.03 -13.13 9.64
C TRP A 153 6.44 -13.55 11.04
N ARG A 154 7.18 -12.71 11.76
CA ARG A 154 7.54 -13.01 13.15
C ARG A 154 6.31 -13.12 14.03
N ARG A 155 5.32 -12.24 13.85
CA ARG A 155 4.03 -12.26 14.57
C ARG A 155 3.22 -13.51 14.19
N TYR A 156 3.18 -13.87 12.92
CA TYR A 156 2.52 -15.07 12.42
C TYR A 156 3.09 -16.34 13.05
N VAL A 157 4.43 -16.51 13.03
CA VAL A 157 5.10 -17.70 13.55
C VAL A 157 5.03 -17.80 15.07
N ARG A 158 5.18 -16.68 15.80
CA ARG A 158 5.26 -16.70 17.28
C ARG A 158 3.92 -16.58 17.98
N SER A 159 2.99 -15.83 17.40
CA SER A 159 1.73 -15.45 18.04
C SER A 159 0.48 -15.93 17.29
N LYS A 160 0.65 -16.71 16.21
CA LYS A 160 -0.42 -17.28 15.38
C LYS A 160 -1.35 -16.20 14.81
N ALA A 161 -0.76 -15.19 14.16
CA ALA A 161 -1.49 -14.15 13.44
C ALA A 161 -2.45 -14.74 12.38
N ASP A 162 -3.48 -13.99 12.01
CA ASP A 162 -4.48 -14.45 11.04
C ASP A 162 -3.85 -14.61 9.63
N PRO A 163 -4.02 -15.76 8.95
CA PRO A 163 -3.57 -15.95 7.58
C PRO A 163 -4.07 -14.86 6.60
N VAL A 164 -5.22 -14.26 6.85
CA VAL A 164 -5.78 -13.18 6.03
C VAL A 164 -4.85 -11.96 6.02
N GLU A 165 -4.27 -11.62 7.16
CA GLU A 165 -3.29 -10.53 7.30
C GLU A 165 -2.04 -10.82 6.47
N MET A 166 -1.53 -12.05 6.53
CA MET A 166 -0.34 -12.43 5.75
C MET A 166 -0.59 -12.33 4.24
N TRP A 167 -1.78 -12.73 3.78
CA TRP A 167 -2.15 -12.58 2.37
C TRP A 167 -2.36 -11.13 1.95
N SER A 168 -2.90 -10.26 2.82
CA SER A 168 -2.94 -8.83 2.53
C SER A 168 -1.53 -8.26 2.40
N HIS A 169 -0.60 -8.66 3.25
CA HIS A 169 0.81 -8.24 3.20
C HIS A 169 1.53 -8.64 1.90
N VAL A 170 1.31 -9.86 1.42
CA VAL A 170 1.79 -10.28 0.10
C VAL A 170 1.25 -9.34 -1.00
N GLY A 171 -0.04 -9.01 -0.96
CA GLY A 171 -0.63 -8.06 -1.91
C GLY A 171 -0.10 -6.62 -1.76
N ILE A 172 0.17 -6.16 -0.53
CA ILE A 172 0.85 -4.88 -0.24
C ILE A 172 2.22 -4.87 -0.91
N LEU A 173 3.04 -5.90 -0.70
CA LEU A 173 4.39 -5.96 -1.27
C LEU A 173 4.37 -6.00 -2.82
N ILE A 174 3.48 -6.81 -3.40
CA ILE A 174 3.31 -6.91 -4.86
C ILE A 174 2.80 -5.58 -5.43
N GLY A 175 1.74 -5.02 -4.86
CA GLY A 175 1.13 -3.77 -5.31
C GLY A 175 2.12 -2.61 -5.23
N HIS A 176 2.84 -2.48 -4.12
CA HIS A 176 3.90 -1.50 -3.94
C HIS A 176 5.00 -1.68 -4.99
N GLY A 177 5.50 -2.91 -5.17
CA GLY A 177 6.57 -3.18 -6.13
C GLY A 177 6.20 -2.86 -7.57
N VAL A 178 5.02 -3.33 -8.01
CA VAL A 178 4.52 -3.08 -9.37
C VAL A 178 4.32 -1.57 -9.60
N MET A 179 3.72 -0.87 -8.63
CA MET A 179 3.48 0.57 -8.73
C MET A 179 4.79 1.37 -8.79
N MET A 180 5.74 1.10 -7.90
CA MET A 180 7.01 1.83 -7.86
C MET A 180 7.87 1.57 -9.09
N LEU A 181 7.94 0.33 -9.57
CA LEU A 181 8.64 0.00 -10.80
C LEU A 181 7.94 0.61 -12.03
N GLY A 182 6.60 0.68 -12.02
CA GLY A 182 5.83 1.39 -13.04
C GLY A 182 6.20 2.88 -13.13
N TRP A 183 6.26 3.57 -11.99
CA TRP A 183 6.70 4.96 -11.92
C TRP A 183 8.13 5.15 -12.44
N TRP A 184 9.06 4.31 -11.97
CA TRP A 184 10.45 4.36 -12.40
C TRP A 184 10.59 4.10 -13.91
N ARG A 185 9.84 3.14 -14.44
CA ARG A 185 9.85 2.80 -15.86
C ARG A 185 9.28 3.94 -16.72
N LEU A 186 8.20 4.59 -16.27
CA LEU A 186 7.66 5.76 -16.95
C LEU A 186 8.67 6.90 -17.02
N TYR A 187 9.39 7.17 -15.93
CA TYR A 187 10.47 8.15 -15.92
C TYR A 187 11.57 7.80 -16.94
N GLN A 188 12.01 6.53 -17.00
CA GLN A 188 13.02 6.08 -17.96
C GLN A 188 12.58 6.21 -19.42
N LEU A 189 11.28 6.20 -19.68
CA LEU A 189 10.68 6.39 -21.00
C LEU A 189 10.40 7.88 -21.30
N ASP A 190 10.82 8.79 -20.43
CA ASP A 190 10.58 10.24 -20.52
C ASP A 190 9.09 10.60 -20.47
N TYR A 191 8.32 9.90 -19.63
CA TYR A 191 6.90 10.14 -19.38
C TYR A 191 6.05 10.27 -20.67
N PRO A 192 6.09 9.26 -21.56
CA PRO A 192 5.52 9.38 -22.89
C PRO A 192 4.02 9.61 -22.80
N GLY A 193 3.51 10.66 -23.44
CA GLY A 193 2.08 10.99 -23.48
C GLY A 193 1.59 11.93 -22.37
N VAL A 194 2.42 12.27 -21.37
CA VAL A 194 2.05 13.22 -20.30
C VAL A 194 1.77 14.61 -20.89
N GLU A 195 2.70 15.17 -21.67
CA GLU A 195 2.53 16.49 -22.31
C GLU A 195 1.29 16.52 -23.20
N GLN A 196 1.11 15.49 -24.05
CA GLN A 196 -0.04 15.39 -24.94
C GLN A 196 -1.37 15.30 -24.18
N THR A 197 -1.40 14.58 -23.06
CA THR A 197 -2.59 14.48 -22.20
C THR A 197 -2.91 15.83 -21.59
N LEU A 198 -1.92 16.51 -21.02
CA LEU A 198 -2.10 17.83 -20.42
C LEU A 198 -2.56 18.87 -21.43
N ALA A 199 -2.08 18.83 -22.67
CA ALA A 199 -2.42 19.82 -23.70
C ALA A 199 -3.79 19.60 -24.37
N ARG A 200 -4.37 18.39 -24.26
CA ARG A 200 -5.56 18.02 -25.03
C ARG A 200 -6.75 17.55 -24.20
N ALA A 201 -6.51 17.06 -22.99
CA ALA A 201 -7.56 16.57 -22.10
C ALA A 201 -7.92 17.56 -20.98
N PHE A 202 -7.08 18.57 -20.74
CA PHE A 202 -7.22 19.60 -19.70
C PHE A 202 -6.92 20.98 -20.28
#